data_AF-A0A4C1SU65-F1
#
_entry.id   AF-A0A4C1SU65-F1
#
_cell.length_a   1.000
_cell.length_b   1.000
_cell.length_c   1.000
_cell.angle_alpha   90.00
_cell.angle_beta   90.00
_cell.angle_gamma   90.00
#
_symmetry.space_group_name_H-M   'P 1'
#
loop_
_entity.id
_entity.type
_entity.pdbx_description
1 polymer ?
#
loop_
_entity_poly.entity_id
_entity_poly.type
_entity_poly.pdbx_seq_one_letter_code
_entity_poly.pdbx_strand_id
1 'polypeptide(L)'
;MFSDFFKTLGNRFIAGGDWNEAFSLGIKNNGNQGKELKKSIDANHLRSMSTGEPTYWPTDSNKTPDLLDFFITKNICLQNTLIKSSLDGSSDHTPVILILSPIAIPHDSGTDYLHNSKTDWDCFREYIESNIDLKLSLKTNEEVDNASLYITNLIQVAAWTSTLS
;
A
#
# COMPACT_ATOMS: atom_id res chain seq x y z
N MET A 1 6.00 -12.87 23.15
CA MET A 1 7.09 -12.15 22.46
C MET A 1 6.64 -10.78 21.96
N PHE A 2 5.80 -10.65 20.91
CA PHE A 2 5.32 -9.33 20.47
C PHE A 2 4.51 -8.59 21.54
N SER A 3 3.61 -9.28 22.24
CA SER A 3 2.81 -8.60 23.27
C SER A 3 3.67 -8.09 24.42
N ASP A 4 4.73 -8.81 24.79
CA ASP A 4 5.64 -8.40 25.85
C ASP A 4 6.47 -7.21 25.39
N PHE A 5 6.96 -7.24 24.15
CA PHE A 5 7.63 -6.11 23.51
C PHE A 5 6.77 -4.85 23.50
N PHE A 6 5.52 -4.88 23.02
CA PHE A 6 4.69 -3.67 23.00
C PHE A 6 4.31 -3.16 24.39
N LYS A 7 4.31 -4.02 25.42
CA LYS A 7 4.11 -3.60 26.80
C LYS A 7 5.30 -2.80 27.33
N THR A 8 6.54 -3.10 26.91
CA THR A 8 7.72 -2.33 27.35
C THR A 8 7.74 -0.90 26.82
N LEU A 9 7.08 -0.65 25.67
CA LEU A 9 6.98 0.68 25.05
C LEU A 9 5.98 1.62 25.77
N GLY A 10 5.26 1.12 26.78
CA GLY A 10 4.34 1.91 27.59
C GLY A 10 3.00 2.19 26.90
N ASN A 11 2.32 3.25 27.36
CA ASN A 11 0.94 3.52 26.96
C ASN A 11 0.80 4.46 25.74
N ARG A 12 1.88 5.07 25.27
CA ARG A 12 1.84 5.95 24.08
C ARG A 12 3.16 5.81 23.33
N PHE A 13 3.11 5.26 22.13
CA PHE A 13 4.31 4.99 21.35
C PHE A 13 4.05 4.92 19.85
N ILE A 14 5.15 5.02 19.11
CA ILE A 14 5.28 4.72 17.70
C ILE A 14 6.46 3.75 17.57
N ALA A 15 6.22 2.58 16.98
CA ALA A 15 7.24 1.60 16.65
C ALA A 15 7.23 1.39 15.14
N GLY A 16 8.25 1.87 14.44
CA GLY A 16 8.44 1.66 13.01
C GLY A 16 9.55 0.64 12.77
N GLY A 17 9.36 -0.24 11.80
CA GLY A 17 10.38 -1.19 11.41
C GLY A 17 9.91 -2.14 10.32
N ASP A 18 10.87 -2.93 9.86
CA ASP A 18 10.63 -4.13 9.07
C ASP A 18 10.20 -5.25 10.01
N TRP A 19 8.93 -5.64 9.91
CA TRP A 19 8.39 -6.72 10.74
C TRP A 19 8.66 -8.10 10.13
N ASN A 20 9.23 -8.18 8.91
CA ASN A 20 9.51 -9.40 8.15
C ASN A 20 8.33 -10.38 8.08
N GLU A 21 7.12 -9.82 8.22
CA GLU A 21 5.89 -10.54 8.31
C GLU A 21 4.95 -9.87 7.32
N ALA A 22 4.43 -10.65 6.38
CA ALA A 22 3.35 -10.20 5.52
C ALA A 22 2.21 -9.73 6.43
N PHE A 23 2.11 -8.41 6.65
CA PHE A 23 0.98 -7.84 7.36
C PHE A 23 -0.08 -7.57 6.33
N SER A 24 -0.78 -8.63 5.98
CA SER A 24 -1.85 -8.49 5.03
C SER A 24 -3.08 -7.91 5.73
N LEU A 25 -3.42 -6.68 5.39
CA LEU A 25 -4.77 -6.12 5.54
C LEU A 25 -5.78 -6.86 4.63
N GLY A 26 -5.72 -8.20 4.54
CA GLY A 26 -6.75 -9.06 3.93
C GLY A 26 -6.43 -9.77 2.59
N ILE A 27 -5.18 -9.81 2.11
CA ILE A 27 -4.81 -10.28 0.75
C ILE A 27 -3.94 -11.56 0.69
N LYS A 28 -3.16 -11.92 1.72
CA LYS A 28 -2.32 -13.14 1.72
C LYS A 28 -2.34 -13.89 3.05
N ASN A 29 -2.16 -15.21 2.97
CA ASN A 29 -2.05 -16.11 4.12
C ASN A 29 -0.81 -15.76 4.96
N ASN A 30 -1.03 -15.07 6.09
CA ASN A 30 0.04 -14.75 7.03
C ASN A 30 0.65 -16.06 7.58
N GLY A 31 1.98 -16.16 7.57
CA GLY A 31 2.71 -17.21 8.28
C GLY A 31 2.42 -17.19 9.79
N ASN A 32 2.93 -18.18 10.54
CA ASN A 32 2.68 -18.29 11.98
C ASN A 32 3.08 -17.04 12.76
N GLN A 33 4.18 -16.39 12.35
CA GLN A 33 4.67 -15.14 12.91
C GLN A 33 3.69 -13.97 12.69
N GLY A 34 3.26 -13.73 11.44
CA GLY A 34 2.24 -12.73 11.10
C GLY A 34 0.91 -12.87 11.85
N LYS A 35 0.50 -14.11 12.15
CA LYS A 35 -0.68 -14.37 12.99
C LYS A 35 -0.46 -13.95 14.44
N GLU A 36 0.72 -14.20 15.00
CA GLU A 36 1.06 -13.81 16.36
C GLU A 36 1.22 -12.29 16.52
N LEU A 37 1.80 -11.61 15.53
CA LEU A 37 1.85 -10.14 15.51
C LEU A 37 0.44 -9.55 15.45
N LYS A 38 -0.43 -10.06 14.56
CA LYS A 38 -1.83 -9.61 14.47
C LYS A 38 -2.59 -9.81 15.78
N LYS A 39 -2.49 -11.00 16.40
CA LYS A 39 -3.07 -11.25 17.73
C LYS A 39 -2.55 -10.27 18.77
N SER A 40 -1.26 -9.96 18.75
CA SER A 40 -0.65 -9.02 19.67
C SER A 40 -1.14 -7.59 19.46
N ILE A 41 -1.27 -7.14 18.21
CA ILE A 41 -1.84 -5.83 17.85
C ILE A 41 -3.27 -5.73 18.40
N ASP A 42 -4.10 -6.74 18.15
CA ASP A 42 -5.50 -6.76 18.58
C ASP A 42 -5.64 -6.80 20.10
N ALA A 43 -4.90 -7.69 20.77
CA ALA A 43 -4.94 -7.88 22.22
C ALA A 43 -4.44 -6.65 23.01
N ASN A 44 -3.56 -5.83 22.42
CA ASN A 44 -3.02 -4.64 23.07
C ASN A 44 -3.68 -3.34 22.59
N HIS A 45 -4.74 -3.44 21.77
CA HIS A 45 -5.44 -2.30 21.16
C HIS A 45 -4.52 -1.35 20.41
N LEU A 46 -3.58 -1.92 19.65
CA LEU A 46 -2.63 -1.19 18.83
C LEU A 46 -3.20 -0.93 17.45
N ARG A 47 -2.56 -0.03 16.71
CA ARG A 47 -2.91 0.26 15.31
C ARG A 47 -1.69 0.10 14.41
N SER A 48 -1.87 -0.67 13.34
CA SER A 48 -0.94 -0.72 12.21
C SER A 48 -1.17 0.47 11.29
N MET A 49 -0.09 1.05 10.78
CA MET A 49 -0.04 2.26 10.00
C MET A 49 0.92 2.05 8.83
N SER A 50 0.37 1.95 7.62
CA SER A 50 1.07 1.76 6.34
C SER A 50 0.39 2.57 5.24
N THR A 51 1.05 2.73 4.09
CA THR A 51 0.41 3.23 2.86
C THR A 51 -0.52 2.21 2.21
N GLY A 52 -0.32 0.91 2.50
CA GLY A 52 -1.05 -0.20 1.88
C GLY A 52 -0.38 -0.70 0.59
N GLU A 53 0.68 -0.04 0.16
CA GLU A 53 1.53 -0.43 -0.98
C GLU A 53 2.62 -1.41 -0.52
N PRO A 54 3.17 -2.25 -1.43
CA PRO A 54 4.34 -3.05 -1.11
C PRO A 54 5.54 -2.17 -0.70
N THR A 55 6.26 -2.63 0.31
CA THR A 55 7.51 -1.99 0.78
C THR A 55 8.73 -2.83 0.49
N TYR A 56 8.56 -4.11 0.15
CA TYR A 56 9.62 -5.01 -0.27
C TYR A 56 9.44 -5.42 -1.74
N TRP A 57 10.52 -5.29 -2.51
CA TRP A 57 10.59 -5.50 -3.96
C TRP A 57 11.66 -6.54 -4.31
N PRO A 58 11.31 -7.84 -4.25
CA PRO A 58 12.29 -8.91 -4.49
C PRO A 58 12.81 -8.92 -5.92
N THR A 59 14.10 -9.22 -6.08
CA THR A 59 14.73 -9.43 -7.41
C THR A 59 14.46 -10.83 -7.98
N ASP A 60 14.09 -11.79 -7.12
CA ASP A 60 13.71 -13.16 -7.51
C ASP A 60 12.30 -13.18 -8.08
N SER A 61 12.16 -13.62 -9.33
CA SER A 61 10.88 -13.68 -10.05
C SER A 61 9.85 -14.63 -9.43
N ASN A 62 10.27 -15.54 -8.55
CA ASN A 62 9.35 -16.42 -7.81
C ASN A 62 8.75 -15.75 -6.57
N LYS A 63 9.27 -14.58 -6.17
CA LYS A 63 8.76 -13.81 -5.04
C LYS A 63 7.95 -12.63 -5.55
N THR A 64 6.86 -12.36 -4.85
CA THR A 64 5.99 -11.22 -5.13
C THR A 64 6.30 -10.08 -4.18
N PRO A 65 6.14 -8.81 -4.59
CA PRO A 65 6.21 -7.67 -3.67
C PRO A 65 5.31 -7.86 -2.45
N ASP A 66 5.76 -7.37 -1.30
CA ASP A 66 5.07 -7.53 -0.02
C ASP A 66 5.17 -6.27 0.86
N LEU A 67 4.26 -6.13 1.81
CA LEU A 67 4.23 -5.05 2.79
C LEU A 67 4.80 -5.55 4.11
N LEU A 68 6.05 -5.20 4.39
CA LEU A 68 6.81 -5.64 5.56
C LEU A 68 7.17 -4.48 6.50
N ASP A 69 7.33 -3.29 5.92
CA ASP A 69 7.74 -2.08 6.62
C ASP A 69 6.51 -1.25 6.98
N PHE A 70 6.21 -1.12 8.27
CA PHE A 70 5.08 -0.31 8.72
C PHE A 70 5.23 0.13 10.17
N PHE A 71 4.39 1.08 10.56
CA PHE A 71 4.34 1.58 11.93
C PHE A 71 3.27 0.87 12.74
N ILE A 72 3.57 0.57 14.00
CA ILE A 72 2.61 0.14 15.01
C ILE A 72 2.54 1.22 16.08
N THR A 73 1.32 1.64 16.43
CA THR A 73 1.11 2.78 17.33
C THR A 73 0.10 2.50 18.41
N LYS A 74 0.26 3.21 19.53
CA LYS A 74 -0.67 3.24 20.64
C LYS A 74 -0.94 4.67 21.06
N ASN A 75 -2.22 5.02 21.18
CA ASN A 75 -2.67 6.34 21.64
C ASN A 75 -2.05 7.52 20.85
N ILE A 76 -1.96 7.36 19.53
CA ILE A 76 -1.60 8.42 18.57
C ILE A 76 -2.86 8.85 17.82
N CYS A 77 -3.08 10.16 17.70
CA CYS A 77 -4.24 10.72 17.02
C CYS A 77 -4.09 10.61 15.49
N LEU A 78 -4.94 9.82 14.83
CA LEU A 78 -4.85 9.62 13.38
C LEU A 78 -5.03 10.90 12.57
N GLN A 79 -5.88 11.82 13.02
CA GLN A 79 -6.10 13.10 12.36
C GLN A 79 -4.81 13.91 12.28
N ASN A 80 -3.86 13.66 13.16
CA ASN A 80 -2.58 14.37 13.26
C ASN A 80 -1.43 13.59 12.60
N THR A 81 -1.70 12.48 11.93
CA THR A 81 -0.69 11.62 11.31
C THR A 81 -0.91 11.51 9.82
N LEU A 82 0.17 11.42 9.04
CA LEU A 82 0.13 11.09 7.61
C LEU A 82 1.23 10.08 7.30
N ILE A 83 0.92 9.10 6.46
CA ILE A 83 1.86 8.06 6.05
C ILE A 83 2.13 8.20 4.57
N LYS A 84 3.40 8.16 4.17
CA LYS A 84 3.80 8.23 2.77
C LYS A 84 4.90 7.21 2.47
N SER A 85 4.87 6.66 1.26
CA SER A 85 5.99 5.93 0.69
C SER A 85 6.98 6.95 0.12
N SER A 86 8.28 6.69 0.24
CA SER A 86 9.31 7.43 -0.46
C SER A 86 9.93 6.52 -1.52
N LEU A 87 9.81 6.90 -2.78
CA LEU A 87 10.41 6.17 -3.90
C LEU A 87 11.90 6.53 -4.09
N ASP A 88 12.47 7.33 -3.18
CA ASP A 88 13.87 7.74 -3.23
C ASP A 88 14.76 6.63 -2.66
N GLY A 89 15.24 5.74 -3.53
CA GLY A 89 16.20 4.70 -3.14
C GLY A 89 16.54 3.73 -4.26
N SER A 90 17.72 3.11 -4.17
CA SER A 90 18.13 1.98 -5.02
C SER A 90 18.05 0.63 -4.30
N SER A 91 17.32 0.58 -3.18
CA SER A 91 17.16 -0.62 -2.35
C SER A 91 15.98 -1.45 -2.85
N ASP A 92 15.99 -2.74 -2.52
CA ASP A 92 14.82 -3.62 -2.61
C ASP A 92 13.74 -3.32 -1.55
N HIS A 93 13.90 -2.23 -0.78
CA HIS A 93 12.90 -1.72 0.14
C HIS A 93 12.53 -0.27 -0.17
N THR A 94 11.24 0.04 -0.10
CA THR A 94 10.68 1.39 -0.19
C THR A 94 10.50 1.96 1.22
N PRO A 95 11.21 3.03 1.60
CA PRO A 95 11.02 3.67 2.90
C PRO A 95 9.58 4.14 3.12
N VAL A 96 9.07 3.91 4.34
CA VAL A 96 7.77 4.43 4.80
C VAL A 96 8.00 5.55 5.80
N ILE A 97 7.39 6.70 5.54
CA ILE A 97 7.52 7.93 6.33
C ILE A 97 6.22 8.18 7.10
N LEU A 98 6.32 8.31 8.42
CA LEU A 98 5.24 8.81 9.28
C LEU A 98 5.48 10.28 9.61
N ILE A 99 4.55 11.13 9.23
CA ILE A 99 4.53 12.57 9.54
C ILE A 99 3.58 12.80 10.71
N LEU A 100 4.04 13.49 11.74
CA LEU A 100 3.23 13.94 12.87
C LEU A 100 3.04 15.45 12.78
N SER A 101 1.80 15.92 12.93
CA SER A 101 1.46 17.33 12.94
C SER A 101 0.75 17.71 14.24
N PRO A 102 1.04 18.87 14.85
CA PRO A 102 0.27 19.37 15.99
C PRO A 102 -1.17 19.75 15.60
N ILE A 103 -1.44 19.93 14.31
CA ILE A 103 -2.74 20.29 13.74
C ILE A 103 -3.25 19.11 12.92
N ALA A 104 -4.57 18.92 12.87
CA ALA A 104 -5.19 17.91 12.02
C ALA A 104 -4.72 18.09 10.56
N ILE A 105 -4.17 17.03 10.00
CA ILE A 105 -3.84 16.91 8.58
C ILE A 105 -5.15 16.54 7.88
N PRO A 106 -5.55 17.26 6.82
CA PRO A 106 -6.63 16.82 5.95
C PRO A 106 -6.28 15.43 5.42
N HIS A 107 -7.04 14.44 5.85
CA HIS A 107 -7.09 13.15 5.20
C HIS A 107 -8.11 13.30 4.09
N ASP A 108 -7.73 13.03 2.84
CA ASP A 108 -8.69 13.00 1.75
C ASP A 108 -9.80 12.02 2.15
N SER A 109 -10.98 12.58 2.39
CA SER A 109 -12.11 11.86 2.93
C SER A 109 -12.68 11.01 1.83
N GLY A 110 -12.18 9.79 1.68
CA GLY A 110 -12.86 8.77 0.91
C GLY A 110 -13.04 9.13 -0.56
N THR A 111 -11.96 8.89 -1.31
CA THR A 111 -12.00 8.06 -2.52
C THR A 111 -12.52 8.69 -3.79
N ASP A 112 -11.59 9.24 -4.55
CA ASP A 112 -11.58 9.07 -6.01
C ASP A 112 -11.27 7.59 -6.31
N TYR A 113 -12.15 6.67 -5.89
CA TYR A 113 -12.03 5.30 -6.36
C TYR A 113 -12.18 5.36 -7.87
N LEU A 114 -11.24 4.73 -8.57
CA LEU A 114 -11.27 4.67 -10.01
C LEU A 114 -12.54 3.96 -10.53
N HIS A 115 -13.15 3.12 -9.69
CA HIS A 115 -14.35 2.35 -9.96
C HIS A 115 -15.29 2.35 -8.75
N ASN A 116 -16.56 2.05 -8.93
CA ASN A 116 -17.52 1.89 -7.85
C ASN A 116 -18.43 0.68 -8.12
N SER A 117 -19.45 0.46 -7.27
CA SER A 117 -20.36 -0.68 -7.42
C SER A 117 -21.22 -0.65 -8.69
N LYS A 118 -21.21 0.46 -9.44
CA LYS A 118 -21.90 0.65 -10.72
C LYS A 118 -20.96 0.50 -11.92
N THR A 119 -19.69 0.17 -11.73
CA THR A 119 -18.75 -0.02 -12.84
C THR A 119 -19.17 -1.24 -13.67
N ASP A 120 -19.35 -1.02 -14.97
CA ASP A 120 -19.57 -2.08 -15.95
C ASP A 120 -18.21 -2.70 -16.34
N TRP A 121 -17.93 -3.87 -15.78
CA TRP A 121 -16.66 -4.56 -16.01
C TRP A 121 -16.51 -5.14 -17.42
N ASP A 122 -17.61 -5.40 -18.12
CA ASP A 122 -17.55 -5.87 -19.50
C ASP A 122 -17.20 -4.70 -20.42
N CYS A 123 -17.83 -3.54 -20.24
CA CYS A 123 -17.45 -2.31 -20.94
C CYS A 123 -16.00 -1.91 -20.66
N PHE A 124 -15.54 -2.03 -19.41
CA PHE A 124 -14.15 -1.78 -19.03
C PHE A 124 -13.20 -2.69 -19.80
N ARG A 125 -13.49 -4.01 -19.83
CA ARG A 125 -12.66 -4.98 -20.54
C ARG A 125 -12.61 -4.68 -22.03
N GLU A 126 -13.76 -4.48 -22.66
CA GLU A 126 -13.85 -4.15 -24.09
C GLU A 126 -13.07 -2.89 -24.44
N TYR A 127 -13.13 -1.86 -23.58
CA TYR A 127 -12.37 -0.63 -23.78
C TYR A 127 -10.86 -0.91 -23.78
N ILE A 128 -10.35 -1.64 -22.78
CA ILE A 128 -8.93 -1.97 -22.69
C ILE A 128 -8.49 -2.79 -23.92
N GLU A 129 -9.22 -3.86 -24.24
CA GLU A 129 -8.89 -4.75 -25.36
C GLU A 129 -8.87 -4.01 -26.71
N SER A 130 -9.77 -3.04 -26.88
CA SER A 130 -9.87 -2.26 -28.12
C SER A 130 -8.81 -1.16 -28.26
N ASN A 131 -8.26 -0.66 -27.16
CA ASN A 131 -7.42 0.54 -27.16
C ASN A 131 -5.97 0.27 -26.73
N ILE A 132 -5.64 -0.93 -26.25
CA ILE A 132 -4.28 -1.28 -25.85
C ILE A 132 -3.38 -1.51 -27.08
N ASP A 133 -2.23 -0.84 -27.13
CA ASP A 133 -1.15 -1.14 -28.06
C ASP A 133 -0.04 -1.90 -27.34
N LEU A 134 0.19 -3.14 -27.78
CA LEU A 134 1.21 -4.04 -27.23
C LEU A 134 2.56 -3.93 -27.96
N LYS A 135 2.69 -3.07 -28.97
CA LYS A 135 3.91 -2.93 -29.79
C LYS A 135 4.85 -1.84 -29.28
N LEU A 136 4.77 -1.49 -28.00
CA LEU A 136 5.65 -0.52 -27.37
C LEU A 136 7.08 -1.08 -27.22
N SER A 137 8.08 -0.26 -27.54
CA SER A 137 9.48 -0.58 -27.21
C SER A 137 9.69 -0.39 -25.71
N LEU A 138 10.51 -1.26 -25.09
CA LEU A 138 10.83 -1.26 -23.66
C LEU A 138 12.35 -1.40 -23.43
N LYS A 139 13.16 -0.84 -24.35
CA LYS A 139 14.61 -1.05 -24.38
C LYS A 139 15.39 -0.02 -23.58
N THR A 140 14.79 1.14 -23.31
CA THR A 140 15.39 2.22 -22.51
C THR A 140 14.53 2.49 -21.27
N ASN A 141 15.14 3.07 -20.23
CA ASN A 141 14.39 3.46 -19.02
C ASN A 141 13.26 4.44 -19.36
N GLU A 142 13.51 5.40 -20.26
CA GLU A 142 12.50 6.35 -20.74
C GLU A 142 11.34 5.64 -21.45
N GLU A 143 11.62 4.62 -22.26
CA GLU A 143 10.59 3.81 -22.92
C GLU A 143 9.74 3.03 -21.91
N VAL A 144 10.35 2.50 -20.83
CA VAL A 144 9.65 1.82 -19.74
C VAL A 144 8.76 2.78 -18.96
N ASP A 145 9.25 3.98 -18.64
CA ASP A 145 8.47 5.01 -17.95
C ASP A 145 7.28 5.46 -18.80
N ASN A 146 7.49 5.66 -20.11
CA ASN A 146 6.43 6.01 -21.04
C ASN A 146 5.37 4.91 -21.18
N ALA A 147 5.77 3.64 -21.25
CA ALA A 147 4.84 2.52 -21.29
C ALA A 147 4.04 2.39 -19.99
N SER A 148 4.68 2.65 -18.84
CA SER A 148 4.03 2.66 -17.52
C SER A 148 2.99 3.77 -17.39
N LEU A 149 3.31 4.97 -17.90
CA LEU A 149 2.36 6.09 -17.95
C LEU A 149 1.20 5.78 -18.90
N TYR A 150 1.49 5.21 -20.07
CA TYR A 150 0.48 4.82 -21.06
C TYR A 150 -0.54 3.84 -20.49
N ILE A 151 -0.08 2.74 -19.88
CA ILE A 151 -1.00 1.74 -19.32
C ILE A 151 -1.82 2.30 -18.15
N THR A 152 -1.20 3.15 -17.32
CA THR A 152 -1.90 3.83 -16.22
C THR A 152 -3.04 4.70 -16.73
N ASN A 153 -2.75 5.55 -17.72
CA ASN A 153 -3.77 6.41 -18.34
C ASN A 153 -4.88 5.59 -19.02
N LEU A 154 -4.50 4.51 -19.71
CA LEU A 154 -5.46 3.64 -20.38
C LEU A 154 -6.45 3.01 -19.37
N ILE A 155 -5.94 2.49 -18.24
CA ILE A 155 -6.76 1.95 -17.15
C ILE A 155 -7.67 3.02 -16.55
N GLN A 156 -7.14 4.24 -16.34
CA GLN A 156 -7.93 5.34 -15.79
C GLN A 156 -9.10 5.73 -16.69
N VAL A 157 -8.84 5.92 -17.98
CA VAL A 157 -9.88 6.30 -18.94
C VAL A 157 -10.91 5.18 -19.11
N ALA A 158 -10.47 3.92 -19.17
CA ALA A 158 -11.37 2.78 -19.23
C ALA A 158 -12.34 2.76 -18.05
N ALA A 159 -11.83 2.98 -16.84
CA ALA A 159 -12.63 2.96 -15.63
C ALA A 159 -13.62 4.13 -15.55
N TRP A 160 -13.20 5.35 -15.93
CA TRP A 160 -14.09 6.51 -16.00
C TRP A 160 -15.18 6.34 -17.06
N THR A 161 -14.85 5.76 -18.21
CA THR A 161 -15.82 5.55 -19.30
C THR A 161 -16.85 4.48 -18.94
N SER A 162 -16.44 3.50 -18.12
CA SER A 162 -17.26 2.34 -17.76
C SER A 162 -18.00 2.49 -16.42
N THR A 163 -17.82 3.62 -15.73
CA THR A 163 -18.44 3.88 -14.43
C THR A 163 -19.41 5.04 -14.53
N LEU A 164 -20.70 4.76 -14.37
CA LEU A 164 -21.71 5.80 -14.26
C LEU A 164 -21.58 6.52 -12.91
N SER A 165 -21.55 7.85 -12.93
CA SER A 165 -21.66 8.71 -11.73
C SER A 165 -22.97 8.45 -10.99
#